data_AF-A0A2T9IXZ8-F1
#
_entry.id   AF-A0A2T9IXZ8-F1
#
_cell.length_a   1.000
_cell.length_b   1.000
_cell.length_c   1.000
_cell.angle_alpha   90.00
_cell.angle_beta   90.00
_cell.angle_gamma   90.00
#
_symmetry.space_group_name_H-M   'P 1'
#
loop_
_entity.id
_entity.type
_entity.pdbx_description
1 polymer ?
#
loop_
_entity_poly.entity_id
_entity_poly.type
_entity_poly.pdbx_seq_one_letter_code
_entity_poly.pdbx_strand_id
1 'polypeptide(L)'
;MRVPLLALAVTLATGASARAGETACWFENGAVVAPAAVGDMTGDFVIDLSAPHTLLHNTKAQAGGFEGSELSLPVRVAGQALPAQPVTVVDLDYRGVGFVAPIAGVIGADILARYTVVIDFSPCRLRLEPADGLSRPSGPSLPVEMVGGVPTVLASASDGFSSVQGPFALDTASAAALRARGPADGPRQAPAGTVAGLAFDGRLYPRARAVKAGDLPPGVVGALGVEVLARGRLRLDPAAHALWLTP
;
A
#
# COMPACT_ATOMS: atom_id res chain seq x y z
N MET A 1 53.74 -17.98 35.18
CA MET A 1 52.96 -18.03 33.92
C MET A 1 51.54 -17.58 34.22
N ARG A 2 51.12 -16.42 33.71
CA ARG A 2 49.79 -15.83 33.90
C ARG A 2 48.93 -16.22 32.71
N VAL A 3 47.83 -16.94 32.95
CA VAL A 3 46.81 -17.24 31.94
C VAL A 3 45.79 -16.09 31.97
N PRO A 4 45.50 -15.41 30.83
CA PRO A 4 44.46 -14.40 30.81
C PRO A 4 43.08 -15.05 30.63
N LEU A 5 42.12 -14.66 31.47
CA LEU A 5 40.71 -14.96 31.30
C LEU A 5 40.17 -14.16 30.10
N LEU A 6 39.76 -14.86 29.04
CA LEU A 6 39.04 -14.26 27.92
C LEU A 6 37.56 -14.12 28.33
N ALA A 7 37.10 -12.89 28.58
CA ALA A 7 35.69 -12.60 28.83
C ALA A 7 34.92 -12.63 27.50
N LEU A 8 34.11 -13.68 27.29
CA LEU A 8 33.20 -13.80 26.16
C LEU A 8 31.94 -12.97 26.45
N ALA A 9 31.85 -11.79 25.84
CA ALA A 9 30.63 -10.98 25.89
C ALA A 9 29.56 -11.62 24.99
N VAL A 10 28.53 -12.20 25.60
CA VAL A 10 27.33 -12.67 24.90
C VAL A 10 26.45 -11.46 24.60
N THR A 11 26.38 -11.05 23.34
CA THR A 11 25.38 -10.10 22.86
C THR A 11 24.05 -10.82 22.69
N LEU A 12 23.15 -10.68 23.65
CA LEU A 12 21.75 -11.06 23.51
C LEU A 12 21.08 -10.10 22.52
N ALA A 13 21.08 -10.46 21.23
CA ALA A 13 20.20 -9.83 20.26
C ALA A 13 18.76 -10.19 20.65
N THR A 14 17.99 -9.18 21.07
CA THR A 14 16.54 -9.28 21.22
C THR A 14 15.92 -9.42 19.84
N GLY A 15 15.96 -10.63 19.29
CA GLY A 15 15.26 -10.97 18.06
C GLY A 15 13.77 -10.71 18.28
N ALA A 16 13.23 -9.68 17.63
CA ALA A 16 11.80 -9.50 17.51
C ALA A 16 11.24 -10.83 16.96
N SER A 17 10.29 -11.43 17.68
CA SER A 17 9.71 -12.70 17.28
C SER A 17 9.16 -12.57 15.87
N ALA A 18 9.74 -13.29 14.91
CA ALA A 18 9.22 -13.35 13.56
C ALA A 18 7.81 -13.94 13.63
N ARG A 19 6.79 -13.13 13.40
CA ARG A 19 5.42 -13.59 13.25
C ARG A 19 5.20 -13.97 11.79
N ALA A 20 4.72 -15.19 11.56
CA ALA A 20 4.24 -15.56 10.24
C ALA A 20 3.16 -14.56 9.81
N GLY A 21 3.21 -14.10 8.55
CA GLY A 21 2.30 -13.07 8.07
C GLY A 21 2.79 -11.63 8.27
N GLU A 22 3.99 -11.38 8.79
CA GLU A 22 4.53 -10.03 9.02
C GLU A 22 5.87 -9.81 8.29
N THR A 23 6.10 -8.60 7.80
CA THR A 23 7.41 -8.14 7.30
C THR A 23 7.68 -6.69 7.67
N ALA A 24 8.95 -6.33 7.74
CA ALA A 24 9.35 -4.93 7.76
C ALA A 24 9.00 -4.28 6.41
N CYS A 25 8.51 -3.05 6.47
CA CYS A 25 8.33 -2.18 5.31
C CYS A 25 9.11 -0.88 5.53
N TRP A 26 9.10 -0.01 4.53
CA TRP A 26 9.60 1.36 4.64
C TRP A 26 8.77 2.28 3.74
N PHE A 27 9.05 3.58 3.87
CA PHE A 27 8.51 4.58 2.96
C PHE A 27 9.55 4.98 1.94
N GLU A 28 9.14 5.00 0.68
CA GLU A 28 9.95 5.53 -0.41
C GLU A 28 9.07 6.40 -1.29
N ASN A 29 9.45 7.68 -1.44
CA ASN A 29 8.62 8.69 -2.07
C ASN A 29 7.16 8.72 -1.55
N GLY A 30 6.98 8.44 -0.25
CA GLY A 30 5.70 8.37 0.45
C GLY A 30 4.82 7.17 0.14
N ALA A 31 5.30 6.20 -0.65
CA ALA A 31 4.66 4.91 -0.83
C ALA A 31 5.15 3.90 0.23
N VAL A 32 4.28 3.00 0.67
CA VAL A 32 4.65 1.83 1.47
C VAL A 32 5.31 0.81 0.55
N VAL A 33 6.55 0.44 0.86
CA VAL A 33 7.34 -0.55 0.12
C VAL A 33 7.69 -1.70 1.05
N ALA A 34 7.58 -2.93 0.55
CA ALA A 34 7.94 -4.13 1.29
C ALA A 34 8.59 -5.18 0.39
N PRO A 35 9.41 -6.07 0.94
CA PRO A 35 9.97 -7.17 0.17
C PRO A 35 8.86 -8.16 -0.19
N ALA A 36 8.83 -8.55 -1.46
CA ALA A 36 7.89 -9.54 -1.99
C ALA A 36 8.52 -10.30 -3.16
N ALA A 37 7.78 -11.28 -3.68
CA ALA A 37 8.14 -12.02 -4.88
C ALA A 37 6.92 -12.33 -5.75
N VAL A 38 7.13 -12.26 -7.06
CA VAL A 38 6.20 -12.77 -8.08
C VAL A 38 6.95 -13.82 -8.89
N GLY A 39 6.49 -15.07 -8.88
CA GLY A 39 7.32 -16.19 -9.32
C GLY A 39 8.63 -16.24 -8.53
N ASP A 40 9.75 -16.39 -9.24
CA ASP A 40 11.09 -16.34 -8.67
C ASP A 40 11.68 -14.91 -8.62
N MET A 41 10.92 -13.91 -9.08
CA MET A 41 11.37 -12.52 -9.14
C MET A 41 11.13 -11.83 -7.80
N THR A 42 12.16 -11.82 -6.95
CA THR A 42 12.18 -11.12 -5.67
C THR A 42 12.58 -9.66 -5.83
N GLY A 43 12.06 -8.79 -4.97
CA GLY A 43 12.52 -7.41 -4.86
C GLY A 43 11.62 -6.56 -4.00
N ASP A 44 11.73 -5.25 -4.21
CA ASP A 44 10.98 -4.25 -3.48
C ASP A 44 9.71 -3.92 -4.25
N PHE A 45 8.57 -4.21 -3.64
CA PHE A 45 7.26 -3.97 -4.24
C PHE A 45 6.54 -2.87 -3.50
N VAL A 46 5.89 -2.00 -4.28
CA VAL A 46 4.94 -1.04 -3.71
C VAL A 46 3.70 -1.80 -3.25
N ILE A 47 3.26 -1.54 -2.04
CA ILE A 47 2.03 -2.07 -1.47
C ILE A 47 0.95 -1.04 -1.75
N ASP A 48 0.05 -1.31 -2.70
CA ASP A 48 -0.89 -0.32 -3.24
C ASP A 48 -2.33 -0.83 -3.14
N LEU A 49 -3.02 -0.41 -2.07
CA LEU A 49 -4.44 -0.69 -1.90
C LEU A 49 -5.33 -0.02 -2.98
N SER A 50 -4.80 0.93 -3.75
CA SER A 50 -5.55 1.63 -4.82
C SER A 50 -5.26 1.08 -6.22
N ALA A 51 -4.35 0.12 -6.36
CA ALA A 51 -4.14 -0.62 -7.61
C ALA A 51 -5.07 -1.83 -7.64
N PRO A 52 -5.99 -1.96 -8.62
CA PRO A 52 -6.89 -3.12 -8.69
C PRO A 52 -6.15 -4.45 -8.92
N HIS A 53 -5.02 -4.39 -9.61
CA HIS A 53 -4.26 -5.55 -10.05
C HIS A 53 -2.81 -5.48 -9.59
N THR A 54 -2.24 -6.65 -9.36
CA THR A 54 -0.82 -6.83 -9.12
C THR A 54 -0.04 -6.68 -10.43
N LEU A 55 0.99 -5.85 -10.39
CA LEU A 55 1.78 -5.46 -11.55
C LEU A 55 3.24 -5.89 -11.37
N LEU A 56 3.86 -6.31 -12.45
CA LEU A 56 5.29 -6.62 -12.51
C LEU A 56 5.98 -5.70 -13.52
N HIS A 57 7.15 -5.16 -13.15
CA HIS A 57 7.91 -4.34 -14.07
C HIS A 57 8.39 -5.18 -15.26
N ASN A 58 8.25 -4.66 -16.49
CA ASN A 58 8.66 -5.33 -17.73
C ASN A 58 10.11 -5.84 -17.71
N THR A 59 11.07 -5.05 -17.24
CA THR A 59 12.48 -5.44 -17.13
C THR A 59 12.69 -6.59 -16.13
N LYS A 60 11.91 -6.64 -15.05
CA LYS A 60 11.92 -7.78 -14.11
C LYS A 60 11.35 -9.04 -14.75
N ALA A 61 10.22 -8.93 -15.43
CA ALA A 61 9.61 -10.04 -16.16
C ALA A 61 10.56 -10.62 -17.21
N GLN A 62 11.20 -9.75 -18.02
CA GLN A 62 12.17 -10.14 -19.03
C GLN A 62 13.42 -10.80 -18.43
N ALA A 63 13.95 -10.27 -17.32
CA ALA A 63 15.06 -10.90 -16.60
C ALA A 63 14.69 -12.29 -16.04
N GLY A 64 13.41 -12.51 -15.75
CA GLY A 64 12.84 -13.82 -15.39
C GLY A 64 12.52 -14.72 -16.58
N GLY A 65 12.79 -14.30 -17.82
CA GLY A 65 12.53 -15.08 -19.04
C GLY A 65 11.09 -15.01 -19.55
N PHE A 66 10.29 -14.03 -19.09
CA PHE A 66 8.91 -13.86 -19.55
C PHE A 66 8.83 -12.80 -20.65
N GLU A 67 8.15 -13.16 -21.74
CA GLU A 67 7.89 -12.27 -22.89
C GLU A 67 6.42 -11.77 -22.93
N GLY A 68 5.52 -12.43 -22.20
CA GLY A 68 4.10 -12.10 -22.17
C GLY A 68 3.76 -10.94 -21.24
N SER A 69 2.70 -10.19 -21.59
CA SER A 69 2.17 -9.09 -20.77
C SER A 69 1.17 -9.51 -19.70
N GLU A 70 0.62 -10.72 -19.80
CA GLU A 70 -0.29 -11.31 -18.83
C GLU A 70 0.27 -12.65 -18.39
N LEU A 71 0.55 -12.78 -17.10
CA LEU A 71 1.18 -13.95 -16.51
C LEU A 71 0.29 -14.53 -15.42
N SER A 72 0.52 -15.81 -15.10
CA SER A 72 -0.08 -16.48 -13.96
C SER A 72 1.03 -17.05 -13.09
N LEU A 73 1.41 -16.32 -12.04
CA LEU A 73 2.61 -16.60 -11.23
C LEU A 73 2.28 -16.64 -9.73
N PRO A 74 2.95 -17.49 -8.94
CA PRO A 74 2.77 -17.49 -7.50
C PRO A 74 3.23 -16.16 -6.91
N VAL A 75 2.56 -15.67 -5.86
CA VAL A 75 2.87 -14.40 -5.21
C VAL A 75 3.23 -14.66 -3.75
N ARG A 76 4.32 -14.06 -3.27
CA ARG A 76 4.74 -14.11 -1.87
C ARG A 76 4.92 -12.70 -1.32
N VAL A 77 4.28 -12.39 -0.21
CA VAL A 77 4.39 -11.08 0.46
C VAL A 77 4.11 -11.25 1.94
N ALA A 78 4.90 -10.58 2.81
CA ALA A 78 4.77 -10.67 4.27
C ALA A 78 4.70 -12.11 4.81
N GLY A 79 5.46 -13.04 4.22
CA GLY A 79 5.43 -14.46 4.63
C GLY A 79 4.17 -15.23 4.20
N GLN A 80 3.18 -14.57 3.58
CA GLN A 80 2.05 -15.22 2.93
C GLN A 80 2.45 -15.68 1.53
N ALA A 81 1.94 -16.84 1.11
CA ALA A 81 2.15 -17.39 -0.21
C ALA A 81 0.80 -17.72 -0.85
N LEU A 82 0.62 -17.24 -2.08
CA LEU A 82 -0.51 -17.58 -2.93
C LEU A 82 -0.02 -18.43 -4.09
N PRO A 83 -0.82 -19.42 -4.54
CA PRO A 83 -0.56 -20.14 -5.79
C PRO A 83 -0.65 -19.17 -6.97
N ALA A 84 -0.50 -19.67 -8.19
CA ALA A 84 -0.50 -18.82 -9.38
C ALA A 84 -1.68 -17.83 -9.42
N GLN A 85 -1.35 -16.53 -9.46
CA GLN A 85 -2.28 -15.40 -9.53
C GLN A 85 -2.06 -14.66 -10.86
N PRO A 86 -3.12 -14.03 -11.41
CA PRO A 86 -2.95 -13.09 -12.52
C PRO A 86 -1.98 -11.97 -12.16
N VAL A 87 -1.06 -11.68 -13.07
CA VAL A 87 -0.09 -10.59 -12.94
C VAL A 87 0.06 -9.93 -14.30
N THR A 88 -0.14 -8.62 -14.34
CA THR A 88 0.06 -7.84 -15.57
C THR A 88 1.47 -7.26 -15.58
N VAL A 89 2.19 -7.49 -16.68
CA VAL A 89 3.53 -6.94 -16.92
C VAL A 89 3.40 -5.61 -17.65
N VAL A 90 3.95 -4.56 -17.05
CA VAL A 90 3.90 -3.20 -17.59
C VAL A 90 5.21 -2.46 -17.31
N ASP A 91 5.44 -1.39 -18.05
CA ASP A 91 6.46 -0.42 -17.68
C ASP A 91 5.99 0.39 -16.46
N LEU A 92 6.78 0.35 -15.38
CA LEU A 92 6.47 1.04 -14.12
C LEU A 92 7.39 2.23 -13.87
N ASP A 93 8.20 2.67 -14.85
CA ASP A 93 9.14 3.80 -14.69
C ASP A 93 8.41 5.06 -14.20
N TYR A 94 7.21 5.33 -14.71
CA TYR A 94 6.39 6.48 -14.27
C TYR A 94 6.00 6.44 -12.78
N ARG A 95 5.93 5.23 -12.19
CA ARG A 95 5.68 5.02 -10.75
C ARG A 95 6.97 5.11 -9.94
N GLY A 96 8.10 4.73 -10.54
CA GLY A 96 9.43 4.77 -9.93
C GLY A 96 10.06 6.16 -9.85
N VAL A 97 9.50 7.18 -10.50
CA VAL A 97 10.01 8.56 -10.39
C VAL A 97 10.04 9.01 -8.93
N GLY A 98 11.24 9.36 -8.44
CA GLY A 98 11.49 9.78 -7.05
C GLY A 98 11.85 8.64 -6.09
N PHE A 99 11.90 7.39 -6.57
CA PHE A 99 12.49 6.28 -5.85
C PHE A 99 14.02 6.28 -6.05
N VAL A 100 14.75 5.81 -5.05
CA VAL A 100 16.20 5.60 -5.10
C VAL A 100 16.54 4.39 -5.97
N ALA A 101 15.73 3.34 -5.88
CA ALA A 101 15.89 2.12 -6.68
C ALA A 101 14.62 1.82 -7.49
N PRO A 102 14.74 1.23 -8.70
CA PRO A 102 13.57 0.77 -9.45
C PRO A 102 12.76 -0.25 -8.65
N ILE A 103 11.45 -0.05 -8.58
CA ILE A 103 10.53 -1.01 -7.96
C ILE A 103 10.44 -2.27 -8.81
N ALA A 104 10.36 -3.43 -8.16
CA ALA A 104 10.16 -4.68 -8.85
C ALA A 104 8.73 -4.80 -9.40
N GLY A 105 7.77 -4.21 -8.71
CA GLY A 105 6.36 -4.26 -9.07
C GLY A 105 5.45 -3.59 -8.05
N VAL A 106 4.15 -3.86 -8.19
CA VAL A 106 3.09 -3.41 -7.28
C VAL A 106 2.30 -4.62 -6.83
N ILE A 107 2.14 -4.81 -5.52
CA ILE A 107 1.16 -5.76 -4.96
C ILE A 107 -0.16 -5.00 -4.79
N GLY A 108 -1.16 -5.39 -5.58
CA GLY A 108 -2.45 -4.72 -5.68
C GLY A 108 -3.55 -5.32 -4.80
N ALA A 109 -4.74 -4.74 -4.91
CA ALA A 109 -5.94 -5.13 -4.17
C ALA A 109 -6.42 -6.56 -4.47
N ASP A 110 -6.19 -7.07 -5.68
CA ASP A 110 -6.45 -8.47 -6.06
C ASP A 110 -5.77 -9.51 -5.14
N ILE A 111 -4.60 -9.16 -4.61
CA ILE A 111 -3.85 -9.95 -3.63
C ILE A 111 -4.19 -9.52 -2.21
N LEU A 112 -4.11 -8.22 -1.93
CA LEU A 112 -4.26 -7.67 -0.58
C LEU A 112 -5.66 -7.90 -0.01
N ALA A 113 -6.70 -7.91 -0.85
CA ALA A 113 -8.08 -8.07 -0.40
C ALA A 113 -8.43 -9.46 0.15
N ARG A 114 -7.51 -10.43 0.01
CA ARG A 114 -7.64 -11.79 0.55
C ARG A 114 -7.30 -11.87 2.05
N TYR A 115 -6.74 -10.79 2.59
CA TYR A 115 -6.23 -10.72 3.94
C TYR A 115 -6.87 -9.57 4.69
N THR A 116 -6.85 -9.67 6.02
CA THR A 116 -6.87 -8.46 6.84
C THR A 116 -5.49 -7.82 6.76
N VAL A 117 -5.45 -6.62 6.17
CA VAL A 117 -4.23 -5.85 5.97
C VAL A 117 -4.01 -4.95 7.18
N VAL A 118 -2.88 -5.11 7.86
CA VAL A 118 -2.47 -4.26 8.98
C VAL A 118 -1.16 -3.57 8.63
N ILE A 119 -1.15 -2.24 8.74
CA ILE A 119 0.04 -1.43 8.54
C ILE A 119 0.27 -0.59 9.81
N ASP A 120 1.35 -0.90 10.52
CA ASP A 120 1.95 0.06 11.44
C ASP A 120 2.88 0.94 10.61
N PHE A 121 2.71 2.26 10.66
CA PHE A 121 3.54 3.17 9.87
C PHE A 121 4.80 3.64 10.61
N SER A 122 4.90 3.43 11.93
CA SER A 122 6.08 3.77 12.75
C SER A 122 6.25 2.82 13.94
N PRO A 123 7.25 1.92 13.93
CA PRO A 123 8.08 1.55 12.77
C PRO A 123 7.22 0.89 11.68
N CYS A 124 7.63 1.01 10.41
CA CYS A 124 6.86 0.43 9.32
C CYS A 124 6.84 -1.12 9.42
N ARG A 125 5.65 -1.69 9.60
CA ARG A 125 5.38 -3.13 9.57
C ARG A 125 4.12 -3.39 8.75
N LEU A 126 4.25 -4.28 7.77
CA LEU A 126 3.12 -4.83 7.04
C LEU A 126 2.80 -6.20 7.59
N ARG A 127 1.55 -6.43 7.95
CA ARG A 127 1.04 -7.73 8.37
C ARG A 127 -0.21 -8.10 7.58
N LEU A 128 -0.23 -9.32 7.09
CA LEU A 128 -1.32 -9.94 6.36
C LEU A 128 -1.84 -11.12 7.16
N GLU A 129 -3.01 -10.93 7.78
CA GLU A 129 -3.70 -11.97 8.54
C GLU A 129 -4.77 -12.62 7.65
N PRO A 130 -5.07 -13.92 7.81
CA PRO A 130 -6.21 -14.53 7.15
C PRO A 130 -7.48 -13.70 7.38
N ALA A 131 -8.24 -13.44 6.32
CA ALA A 131 -9.54 -12.76 6.43
C ALA A 131 -10.61 -13.74 6.94
N ASP A 132 -10.50 -14.16 8.21
CA ASP A 132 -11.43 -15.08 8.86
C ASP A 132 -12.58 -14.36 9.58
N GLY A 133 -12.51 -13.03 9.69
CA GLY A 133 -13.49 -12.18 10.37
C GLY A 133 -13.57 -12.39 11.89
N LEU A 134 -12.68 -13.22 12.47
CA LEU A 134 -12.73 -13.64 13.87
C LEU A 134 -12.09 -12.61 14.80
N SER A 135 -11.15 -11.81 14.30
CA SER A 135 -10.47 -10.77 15.08
C SER A 135 -10.87 -9.37 14.61
N ARG A 136 -11.84 -8.76 15.30
CA ARG A 136 -12.22 -7.35 15.12
C ARG A 136 -11.67 -6.50 16.26
N PRO A 137 -10.96 -5.39 15.99
CA PRO A 137 -10.61 -4.44 17.01
C PRO A 137 -11.87 -3.90 17.70
N SER A 138 -11.76 -3.62 18.99
CA SER A 138 -12.74 -2.79 19.69
C SER A 138 -12.64 -1.34 19.20
N GLY A 139 -13.79 -0.69 18.98
CA GLY A 139 -13.85 0.72 18.60
C GLY A 139 -14.62 0.95 17.28
N PRO A 140 -14.80 2.23 16.90
CA PRO A 140 -15.48 2.58 15.67
C PRO A 140 -14.67 2.12 14.45
N SER A 141 -15.38 1.60 13.44
CA SER A 141 -14.86 1.29 12.12
C SER A 141 -15.52 2.19 11.08
N LEU A 142 -14.77 2.51 10.03
CA LEU A 142 -15.30 3.11 8.82
C LEU A 142 -15.85 2.03 7.88
N PRO A 143 -17.05 2.19 7.32
CA PRO A 143 -17.56 1.30 6.29
C PRO A 143 -16.67 1.34 5.05
N VAL A 144 -16.34 0.15 4.53
CA VAL A 144 -15.54 -0.03 3.32
C VAL A 144 -16.40 -0.64 2.21
N GLU A 145 -16.35 -0.04 1.03
CA GLU A 145 -16.96 -0.56 -0.18
C GLU A 145 -15.88 -0.93 -1.21
N MET A 146 -16.04 -2.06 -1.89
CA MET A 146 -15.18 -2.44 -3.00
C MET A 146 -15.70 -1.82 -4.29
N VAL A 147 -15.03 -0.79 -4.80
CA VAL A 147 -15.41 -0.09 -6.03
C VAL A 147 -14.29 -0.22 -7.05
N GLY A 148 -14.60 -0.73 -8.24
CA GLY A 148 -13.60 -0.94 -9.30
C GLY A 148 -12.44 -1.86 -8.88
N GLY A 149 -12.70 -2.80 -7.96
CA GLY A 149 -11.71 -3.76 -7.47
C GLY A 149 -10.85 -3.29 -6.30
N VAL A 150 -11.05 -2.07 -5.78
CA VAL A 150 -10.24 -1.50 -4.69
C VAL A 150 -11.10 -1.14 -3.47
N PRO A 151 -10.55 -1.25 -2.24
CA PRO A 151 -11.21 -0.79 -1.03
C PRO A 151 -11.35 0.74 -1.02
N THR A 152 -12.57 1.19 -0.80
CA THR A 152 -12.92 2.61 -0.74
C THR A 152 -13.69 2.95 0.52
N VAL A 153 -13.61 4.21 0.91
CA VAL A 153 -14.38 4.81 2.01
C VAL A 153 -15.04 6.09 1.51
N LEU A 154 -16.15 6.48 2.15
CA LEU A 154 -16.77 7.77 1.84
C LEU A 154 -15.91 8.92 2.38
N ALA A 155 -15.59 9.85 1.49
CA ALA A 155 -14.91 11.09 1.82
C ALA A 155 -15.39 12.22 0.90
N SER A 156 -14.97 13.45 1.19
CA SER A 156 -15.22 14.60 0.31
C SER A 156 -14.01 15.50 0.22
N ALA A 157 -13.76 16.07 -0.95
CA ALA A 157 -12.72 17.07 -1.16
C ALA A 157 -13.30 18.31 -1.84
N SER A 158 -12.81 19.49 -1.50
CA SER A 158 -13.20 20.75 -2.12
C SER A 158 -11.99 21.64 -2.40
N ASP A 159 -11.98 22.27 -3.57
CA ASP A 159 -11.00 23.29 -3.94
C ASP A 159 -11.41 24.72 -3.49
N GLY A 160 -12.57 24.86 -2.84
CA GLY A 160 -13.15 26.13 -2.41
C GLY A 160 -14.21 26.70 -3.35
N PHE A 161 -14.31 26.19 -4.58
CA PHE A 161 -15.31 26.57 -5.59
C PHE A 161 -16.22 25.40 -5.95
N SER A 162 -15.65 24.21 -6.00
CA SER A 162 -16.30 22.94 -6.29
C SER A 162 -16.03 21.94 -5.17
N SER A 163 -16.88 20.93 -5.06
CA SER A 163 -16.67 19.82 -4.14
C SER A 163 -17.06 18.51 -4.80
N VAL A 164 -16.32 17.47 -4.44
CA VAL A 164 -16.62 16.09 -4.81
C VAL A 164 -16.81 15.29 -3.53
N GLN A 165 -17.82 14.43 -3.53
CA GLN A 165 -18.09 13.49 -2.45
C GLN A 165 -18.38 12.12 -3.08
N GLY A 166 -17.87 11.06 -2.48
CA GLY A 166 -18.11 9.71 -2.97
C GLY A 166 -17.08 8.71 -2.47
N PRO A 167 -16.90 7.59 -3.18
CA PRO A 167 -15.92 6.57 -2.85
C PRO A 167 -14.50 7.05 -3.14
N PHE A 168 -13.66 7.15 -2.09
CA PHE A 168 -12.24 7.39 -2.22
C PHE A 168 -11.47 6.10 -1.95
N ALA A 169 -10.59 5.69 -2.86
CA ALA A 169 -9.72 4.54 -2.65
C ALA A 169 -8.71 4.80 -1.53
N LEU A 170 -8.32 3.75 -0.81
CA LEU A 170 -7.21 3.80 0.13
C LEU A 170 -5.91 3.66 -0.68
N ASP A 171 -5.03 4.67 -0.68
CA ASP A 171 -3.81 4.69 -1.49
C ASP A 171 -2.56 4.73 -0.60
N THR A 172 -2.03 3.54 -0.32
CA THR A 172 -0.75 3.35 0.39
C THR A 172 0.47 3.60 -0.50
N ALA A 173 0.27 3.99 -1.76
CA ALA A 173 1.28 4.34 -2.74
C ALA A 173 1.29 5.84 -3.08
N SER A 174 0.76 6.70 -2.20
CA SER A 174 0.74 8.16 -2.39
C SER A 174 1.22 8.92 -1.17
N ALA A 175 2.17 9.84 -1.38
CA ALA A 175 2.71 10.70 -0.32
C ALA A 175 1.77 11.82 0.14
N ALA A 176 0.77 12.15 -0.69
CA ALA A 176 -0.13 13.27 -0.46
C ALA A 176 -1.33 12.86 0.42
N ALA A 177 -2.13 13.83 0.85
CA ALA A 177 -3.40 13.54 1.49
C ALA A 177 -4.45 13.04 0.48
N LEU A 178 -4.40 13.59 -0.73
CA LEU A 178 -5.37 13.35 -1.79
C LEU A 178 -4.69 13.02 -3.11
N ARG A 179 -5.18 12.00 -3.80
CA ARG A 179 -5.05 11.89 -5.25
C ARG A 179 -6.33 12.35 -5.91
N ALA A 180 -6.25 13.51 -6.56
CA ALA A 180 -7.38 14.13 -7.25
C ALA A 180 -7.48 13.57 -8.67
N ARG A 181 -8.66 13.09 -9.05
CA ARG A 181 -8.93 12.60 -10.41
C ARG A 181 -8.58 13.68 -11.43
N GLY A 182 -7.80 13.31 -12.44
CA GLY A 182 -7.34 14.22 -13.47
C GLY A 182 -6.68 13.48 -14.64
N PRO A 183 -6.17 14.20 -15.65
CA PRO A 183 -5.47 13.59 -16.77
C PRO A 183 -4.19 12.85 -16.31
N ALA A 184 -3.88 11.75 -16.99
CA ALA A 184 -2.81 10.81 -16.64
C ALA A 184 -1.41 11.22 -17.13
N ASP A 185 -1.14 12.52 -17.24
CA ASP A 185 0.10 13.01 -17.83
C ASP A 185 1.14 13.29 -16.73
N GLY A 186 1.99 12.28 -16.49
CA GLY A 186 3.24 12.43 -15.74
C GLY A 186 3.49 11.40 -14.63
N PRO A 187 4.50 11.67 -13.79
CA PRO A 187 4.85 10.82 -12.65
C PRO A 187 3.67 10.56 -11.72
N ARG A 188 3.62 9.39 -11.07
CA ARG A 188 2.52 9.04 -10.14
C ARG A 188 2.35 10.06 -9.00
N GLN A 189 3.45 10.61 -8.48
CA GLN A 189 3.44 11.62 -7.41
C GLN A 189 3.42 13.07 -7.94
N ALA A 190 3.03 13.31 -9.20
CA ALA A 190 3.01 14.66 -9.78
C ALA A 190 2.10 15.60 -8.96
N PRO A 191 2.64 16.71 -8.42
CA PRO A 191 1.85 17.65 -7.61
C PRO A 191 0.65 18.21 -8.37
N ALA A 192 -0.49 18.31 -7.68
CA ALA A 192 -1.71 18.97 -8.14
C ALA A 192 -2.05 20.21 -7.29
N GLY A 193 -1.17 20.60 -6.37
CA GLY A 193 -1.35 21.73 -5.47
C GLY A 193 -1.97 21.32 -4.12
N THR A 194 -2.86 22.16 -3.60
CA THR A 194 -3.56 21.95 -2.33
C THR A 194 -5.05 22.19 -2.50
N VAL A 195 -5.88 21.32 -1.93
CA VAL A 195 -7.34 21.53 -1.87
C VAL A 195 -7.71 22.42 -0.68
N ALA A 196 -8.81 23.16 -0.76
CA ALA A 196 -9.29 23.98 0.35
C ALA A 196 -9.61 23.12 1.59
N GLY A 197 -10.23 21.95 1.38
CA GLY A 197 -10.50 21.00 2.43
C GLY A 197 -10.66 19.57 1.91
N LEU A 198 -10.16 18.61 2.69
CA LEU A 198 -10.48 17.19 2.58
C LEU A 198 -11.19 16.77 3.88
N ALA A 199 -12.35 16.14 3.78
CA ALA A 199 -13.06 15.59 4.93
C ALA A 199 -13.09 14.06 4.85
N PHE A 200 -12.61 13.42 5.92
CA PHE A 200 -12.45 11.98 6.04
C PHE A 200 -12.45 11.60 7.53
N ASP A 201 -13.08 10.47 7.87
CA ASP A 201 -13.14 9.96 9.26
C ASP A 201 -13.69 10.97 10.29
N GLY A 202 -14.69 11.75 9.88
CA GLY A 202 -15.25 12.82 10.73
C GLY A 202 -14.30 14.00 10.98
N ARG A 203 -13.17 14.08 10.28
CA ARG A 203 -12.15 15.13 10.42
C ARG A 203 -12.05 15.97 9.17
N LEU A 204 -11.76 17.25 9.36
CA LEU A 204 -11.41 18.17 8.29
C LEU A 204 -9.90 18.36 8.23
N TYR A 205 -9.35 18.25 7.03
CA TYR A 205 -7.95 18.48 6.68
C TYR A 205 -7.89 19.71 5.77
N PRO A 206 -7.72 20.91 6.34
CA PRO A 206 -7.62 22.14 5.56
C PRO A 206 -6.31 22.18 4.79
N ARG A 207 -6.33 22.75 3.58
CA ARG A 207 -5.12 22.92 2.73
C ARG A 207 -4.36 21.61 2.46
N ALA A 208 -5.09 20.49 2.38
CA ALA A 208 -4.50 19.18 2.19
C ALA A 208 -3.75 19.09 0.85
N ARG A 209 -2.56 18.48 0.83
CA ARG A 209 -1.77 18.32 -0.40
C ARG A 209 -2.46 17.35 -1.34
N ALA A 210 -2.46 17.69 -2.63
CA ALA A 210 -3.01 16.88 -3.68
C ALA A 210 -1.95 16.52 -4.73
N VAL A 211 -2.01 15.29 -5.25
CA VAL A 211 -1.29 14.85 -6.46
C VAL A 211 -2.29 14.34 -7.50
N LYS A 212 -1.85 14.22 -8.76
CA LYS A 212 -2.71 13.80 -9.86
C LYS A 212 -3.08 12.31 -9.77
N ALA A 213 -4.31 11.98 -10.16
CA ALA A 213 -4.82 10.62 -10.25
C ALA A 213 -5.36 10.34 -11.66
N GLY A 214 -4.49 9.81 -12.53
CA GLY A 214 -4.85 9.43 -13.90
C GLY A 214 -5.44 8.04 -14.06
N ASP A 215 -5.21 7.18 -13.08
CA ASP A 215 -5.41 5.73 -13.15
C ASP A 215 -6.45 5.21 -12.14
N LEU A 216 -7.35 6.08 -11.64
CA LEU A 216 -8.36 5.66 -10.68
C LEU A 216 -9.48 4.84 -11.37
N PRO A 217 -9.90 3.69 -10.78
CA PRO A 217 -10.94 2.85 -11.35
C PRO A 217 -12.28 3.58 -11.55
N PRO A 218 -13.14 3.11 -12.47
CA PRO A 218 -14.50 3.64 -12.61
C PRO A 218 -15.26 3.61 -11.27
N GLY A 219 -16.01 4.66 -10.98
CA GLY A 219 -16.77 4.81 -9.73
C GLY A 219 -15.99 5.39 -8.54
N VAL A 220 -14.65 5.35 -8.58
CA VAL A 220 -13.79 5.98 -7.57
C VAL A 220 -13.64 7.47 -7.88
N VAL A 221 -13.91 8.38 -6.94
CA VAL A 221 -13.86 9.84 -7.22
C VAL A 221 -12.54 10.50 -6.81
N GLY A 222 -11.73 9.81 -6.02
CA GLY A 222 -10.40 10.23 -5.57
C GLY A 222 -9.70 9.11 -4.80
N ALA A 223 -8.51 9.36 -4.25
CA ALA A 223 -7.89 8.44 -3.30
C ALA A 223 -7.28 9.17 -2.10
N LEU A 224 -7.31 8.54 -0.93
CA LEU A 224 -6.73 9.01 0.32
C LEU A 224 -5.31 8.46 0.43
N GLY A 225 -4.32 9.35 0.49
CA GLY A 225 -2.92 8.93 0.56
C GLY A 225 -2.39 8.80 1.99
N VAL A 226 -1.12 8.41 2.08
CA VAL A 226 -0.43 8.10 3.34
C VAL A 226 -0.45 9.27 4.33
N GLU A 227 -0.44 10.52 3.87
CA GLU A 227 -0.48 11.70 4.75
C GLU A 227 -1.68 11.69 5.71
N VAL A 228 -2.82 11.14 5.28
CA VAL A 228 -4.03 11.04 6.11
C VAL A 228 -4.26 9.63 6.66
N LEU A 229 -3.77 8.60 5.98
CA LEU A 229 -3.90 7.20 6.42
C LEU A 229 -2.92 6.86 7.57
N ALA A 230 -1.73 7.46 7.59
CA ALA A 230 -0.65 7.11 8.52
C ALA A 230 -0.69 7.82 9.88
N ARG A 231 -1.89 8.19 10.37
CA ARG A 231 -2.05 8.86 11.68
C ARG A 231 -2.00 7.92 12.89
N GLY A 232 -1.80 6.63 12.65
CA GLY A 232 -1.73 5.57 13.64
C GLY A 232 -1.57 4.24 12.91
N ARG A 233 -2.11 3.14 13.44
CA ARG A 233 -2.24 1.86 12.74
C ARG A 233 -3.44 1.85 11.80
N LEU A 234 -3.22 1.41 10.57
CA LEU A 234 -4.28 1.04 9.64
C LEU A 234 -4.57 -0.46 9.77
N ARG A 235 -5.84 -0.82 9.97
CA ARG A 235 -6.34 -2.19 9.77
C ARG A 235 -7.50 -2.14 8.80
N LEU A 236 -7.36 -2.84 7.68
CA LEU A 236 -8.40 -3.01 6.67
C LEU A 236 -8.81 -4.48 6.67
N ASP A 237 -10.10 -4.75 6.88
CA ASP A 237 -10.72 -6.05 6.67
C ASP A 237 -11.74 -5.92 5.54
N PRO A 238 -11.36 -6.27 4.30
CA PRO A 238 -12.24 -6.20 3.13
C PRO A 238 -13.43 -7.14 3.23
N ALA A 239 -13.28 -8.31 3.86
CA ALA A 239 -14.36 -9.29 4.03
C ALA A 239 -15.40 -8.80 5.04
N ALA A 240 -14.97 -8.09 6.09
CA ALA A 240 -15.86 -7.43 7.04
C ALA A 240 -16.33 -6.05 6.60
N HIS A 241 -15.94 -5.56 5.42
CA HIS A 241 -16.26 -4.21 4.92
C HIS A 241 -15.92 -3.11 5.93
N ALA A 242 -14.74 -3.21 6.55
CA ALA A 242 -14.37 -2.36 7.67
C ALA A 242 -12.91 -1.89 7.62
N LEU A 243 -12.73 -0.60 7.93
CA LEU A 243 -11.43 0.03 8.14
C LEU A 243 -11.37 0.58 9.57
N TRP A 244 -10.28 0.30 10.28
CA TRP A 244 -9.95 0.93 11.55
C TRP A 244 -8.67 1.75 11.38
N LEU A 245 -8.73 2.99 11.84
CA LEU A 245 -7.57 3.86 12.01
C LEU A 245 -7.42 4.13 13.51
N THR A 246 -6.50 3.41 14.15
CA THR A 246 -6.28 3.53 15.60
C THR A 246 -4.96 4.26 15.87
N PRO A 247 -4.86 5.13 16.87
CA PRO A 247 -3.59 5.77 17.25
C PRO A 247 -2.44 4.79 17.48
#